data_AF-A0A952B8A3-F1
#
_entry.id   AF-A0A952B8A3-F1
#
_cell.length_a   1.000
_cell.length_b   1.000
_cell.length_c   1.000
_cell.angle_alpha   90.00
_cell.angle_beta   90.00
_cell.angle_gamma   90.00
#
_symmetry.space_group_name_H-M   'P 1'
#
loop_
_entity.id
_entity.type
_entity.pdbx_description
1 polymer ?
#
loop_
_entity_poly.entity_id
_entity_poly.type
_entity_poly.pdbx_seq_one_letter_code
_entity_poly.pdbx_strand_id
1 'polypeptide(L)'
;MTPKSGQNGKGQTYHYYQCTKNNHRGKKGCNVRYVPAKALEDMIVKYLKKLASNNEAIAEIVKKANASSDETLSKLKIDKENCQREFNNIRTKINSIVDAIESKGKETFKSLADRLSKLEGQEESLKDELEKISFDTRKVKTQTLSSKAMIQAYESLPELLDKFKKNPEQLKSLIPSVIEVIEWEEDPEDPGSGEFRIGYFEQPMLINKESLANKVVNNVRQAVLTGSPVWT
;
A
#
# COMPACT_ATOMS: atom_id res chain seq x y z
N MET A 1 -19.08 -7.90 -1.95
CA MET A 1 -20.44 -8.24 -2.46
C MET A 1 -20.37 -9.61 -3.14
N THR A 2 -21.50 -10.29 -3.30
CA THR A 2 -21.59 -11.61 -3.97
C THR A 2 -22.34 -11.46 -5.30
N PRO A 3 -21.78 -11.91 -6.44
CA PRO A 3 -22.45 -11.81 -7.74
C PRO A 3 -23.66 -12.76 -7.81
N LYS A 4 -24.73 -12.27 -8.44
CA LYS A 4 -25.98 -12.99 -8.71
C LYS A 4 -26.41 -12.75 -10.14
N SER A 5 -27.12 -13.72 -10.72
CA SER A 5 -27.82 -13.56 -11.99
C SER A 5 -29.29 -13.93 -11.85
N GLY A 6 -30.12 -13.36 -12.71
CA GLY A 6 -31.53 -13.73 -12.88
C GLY A 6 -31.89 -13.69 -14.36
N GLN A 7 -33.01 -14.30 -14.74
CA GLN A 7 -33.49 -14.30 -16.12
C GLN A 7 -34.95 -13.85 -16.15
N ASN A 8 -35.32 -12.95 -17.06
CA ASN A 8 -36.71 -12.54 -17.22
C ASN A 8 -37.51 -13.55 -18.07
N GLY A 9 -38.82 -13.37 -18.13
CA GLY A 9 -39.72 -14.21 -18.93
C GLY A 9 -39.47 -14.17 -20.45
N LYS A 10 -38.63 -13.24 -20.94
CA LYS A 10 -38.18 -13.17 -22.34
C LYS A 10 -36.81 -13.84 -22.57
N GLY A 11 -36.28 -14.52 -21.55
CA GLY A 11 -35.00 -15.20 -21.63
C GLY A 11 -33.77 -14.28 -21.48
N GLN A 12 -33.94 -12.99 -21.21
CA GLN A 12 -32.82 -12.07 -21.00
C GLN A 12 -32.23 -12.22 -19.60
N THR A 13 -30.91 -12.36 -19.52
CA THR A 13 -30.17 -12.48 -18.25
C THR A 13 -29.79 -11.11 -17.70
N TYR A 14 -29.95 -10.93 -16.40
CA TYR A 14 -29.54 -9.75 -15.65
C TYR A 14 -28.53 -10.15 -14.58
N HIS A 15 -27.59 -9.25 -14.30
CA HIS A 15 -26.53 -9.46 -13.31
C HIS A 15 -26.62 -8.41 -12.21
N TYR A 16 -26.41 -8.84 -10.96
CA TYR A 16 -26.50 -8.01 -9.77
C TYR A 16 -25.39 -8.36 -8.78
N TYR A 17 -25.05 -7.40 -7.93
CA TYR A 17 -24.28 -7.62 -6.73
C TYR A 17 -25.18 -7.56 -5.51
N GLN A 18 -25.12 -8.59 -4.67
CA GLN A 18 -25.85 -8.68 -3.41
C GLN A 18 -24.88 -8.56 -2.23
N CYS A 19 -25.30 -7.93 -1.13
CA CYS A 19 -24.54 -7.99 0.11
C CYS A 19 -24.34 -9.45 0.56
N THR A 20 -23.11 -9.84 0.88
CA THR A 20 -22.77 -11.22 1.27
C THR A 20 -23.50 -11.63 2.57
N LYS A 21 -23.72 -10.70 3.51
CA LYS A 21 -24.54 -10.94 4.70
C LYS A 21 -26.02 -11.19 4.34
N ASN A 22 -26.56 -10.45 3.37
CA ASN A 22 -27.91 -10.68 2.84
C ASN A 22 -28.00 -12.04 2.12
N ASN A 23 -26.98 -12.41 1.34
CA ASN A 23 -26.92 -13.73 0.67
C ASN A 23 -26.95 -14.90 1.67
N HIS A 24 -26.31 -14.77 2.84
CA HIS A 24 -26.24 -15.86 3.84
C HIS A 24 -27.35 -15.82 4.88
N ARG A 25 -27.83 -14.64 5.28
CA ARG A 25 -28.77 -14.45 6.41
C ARG A 25 -30.08 -13.75 6.01
N GLY A 26 -30.29 -13.51 4.72
CA GLY A 26 -31.43 -12.76 4.20
C GLY A 26 -31.49 -11.31 4.67
N LYS A 27 -32.65 -10.66 4.47
CA LYS A 27 -32.87 -9.25 4.82
C LYS A 27 -32.66 -8.93 6.31
N LYS A 28 -32.76 -9.93 7.20
CA LYS A 28 -32.43 -9.78 8.64
C LYS A 28 -30.94 -9.50 8.88
N GLY A 29 -30.05 -9.97 8.02
CA GLY A 29 -28.60 -9.75 8.14
C GLY A 29 -28.08 -8.50 7.44
N CYS A 30 -28.77 -8.04 6.39
CA CYS A 30 -28.53 -6.78 5.70
C CYS A 30 -29.71 -6.50 4.76
N ASN A 31 -30.31 -5.32 4.85
CA ASN A 31 -31.49 -4.95 4.06
C ASN A 31 -31.15 -4.22 2.75
N VAL A 32 -29.86 -4.06 2.44
CA VAL A 32 -29.40 -3.36 1.23
C VAL A 32 -29.94 -4.05 -0.03
N ARG A 33 -30.44 -3.24 -0.97
CA ARG A 33 -30.95 -3.69 -2.26
C ARG A 33 -29.87 -4.32 -3.14
N TYR A 34 -30.32 -5.05 -4.15
CA TYR A 34 -29.42 -5.63 -5.13
C TYR A 34 -28.94 -4.50 -6.04
N VAL A 35 -27.63 -4.42 -6.25
CA VAL A 35 -27.02 -3.38 -7.08
C VAL A 35 -26.85 -3.93 -8.49
N PRO A 36 -27.50 -3.37 -9.53
CA PRO A 36 -27.30 -3.82 -10.91
C PRO A 36 -25.83 -3.75 -11.32
N ALA A 37 -25.27 -4.90 -11.71
CA ALA A 37 -23.84 -5.06 -11.94
C ALA A 37 -23.34 -4.13 -13.05
N LYS A 38 -24.07 -4.07 -14.17
CA LYS A 38 -23.69 -3.25 -15.33
C LYS A 38 -23.54 -1.77 -14.99
N ALA A 39 -24.50 -1.17 -14.30
CA ALA A 39 -24.43 0.26 -14.02
C ALA A 39 -23.37 0.59 -12.94
N LEU A 40 -23.15 -0.31 -11.97
CA LEU A 40 -22.03 -0.16 -11.03
C LEU A 40 -20.68 -0.26 -11.76
N GLU A 41 -20.50 -1.28 -12.60
CA GLU A 41 -19.28 -1.48 -13.40
C GLU A 41 -19.01 -0.31 -14.34
N ASP A 42 -20.03 0.16 -15.07
CA ASP A 42 -19.92 1.30 -15.99
C ASP A 42 -19.52 2.59 -15.24
N MET A 43 -20.07 2.81 -14.04
CA MET A 43 -19.67 3.93 -13.19
C MET A 43 -18.23 3.81 -12.70
N ILE A 44 -17.80 2.63 -12.26
CA ILE A 44 -16.41 2.38 -11.84
C ILE A 44 -15.46 2.66 -12.99
N VAL A 45 -15.75 2.16 -14.19
CA VAL A 45 -14.93 2.40 -15.39
C VAL A 45 -14.88 3.89 -15.73
N LYS A 46 -16.02 4.58 -15.73
CA LYS A 46 -16.09 6.03 -15.99
C LYS A 46 -15.29 6.82 -14.96
N TYR A 47 -15.38 6.44 -13.70
CA TYR A 47 -14.63 7.07 -12.63
C TYR A 47 -13.12 6.83 -12.77
N LEU A 48 -12.69 5.58 -13.00
CA LEU A 48 -11.27 5.25 -13.19
C LEU A 48 -10.65 6.04 -14.35
N LYS A 49 -11.40 6.23 -15.44
CA LYS A 49 -10.97 7.10 -16.55
C LYS A 49 -10.83 8.56 -16.15
N LYS A 50 -11.78 9.09 -15.37
CA LYS A 50 -11.74 10.47 -14.87
C LYS A 50 -10.54 10.68 -13.94
N LEU A 51 -10.30 9.73 -13.03
CA LEU A 51 -9.13 9.73 -12.15
C LEU A 51 -7.83 9.71 -12.96
N ALA A 52 -7.75 8.79 -13.92
CA ALA A 52 -6.60 8.64 -14.80
C ALA A 52 -6.33 9.85 -15.72
N SER A 53 -7.37 10.59 -16.10
CA SER A 53 -7.24 11.81 -16.90
C SER A 53 -6.94 13.05 -16.07
N ASN A 54 -7.03 12.96 -14.74
CA ASN A 54 -6.74 14.05 -13.83
C ASN A 54 -5.32 13.91 -13.27
N ASN A 55 -4.35 14.41 -14.05
CA ASN A 55 -2.93 14.39 -13.70
C ASN A 55 -2.65 15.07 -12.34
N GLU A 56 -3.41 16.11 -11.97
CA GLU A 56 -3.26 16.80 -10.69
C GLU A 56 -3.67 15.91 -9.51
N ALA A 57 -4.80 15.19 -9.63
CA ALA A 57 -5.26 14.26 -8.60
C ALA A 57 -4.28 13.09 -8.40
N ILE A 58 -3.75 12.52 -9.49
CA ILE A 58 -2.73 11.46 -9.41
C ILE A 58 -1.44 12.00 -8.78
N ALA A 59 -1.00 13.18 -9.21
CA ALA A 59 0.18 13.83 -8.65
C ALA A 59 0.01 14.12 -7.15
N GLU A 60 -1.17 14.53 -6.70
CA GLU A 60 -1.46 14.78 -5.29
C GLU A 60 -1.45 13.49 -4.46
N ILE A 61 -2.04 12.40 -4.97
CA ILE A 61 -2.03 11.08 -4.31
C ILE A 61 -0.59 10.59 -4.13
N VAL A 62 0.25 10.76 -5.16
CA VAL A 62 1.66 10.35 -5.14
C VAL A 62 2.47 11.26 -4.23
N LYS A 63 2.25 12.57 -4.30
CA LYS A 63 2.92 13.54 -3.43
C LYS A 63 2.61 13.23 -1.98
N LYS A 64 1.36 12.92 -1.63
CA LYS A 64 0.98 12.46 -0.28
C LYS A 64 1.63 11.12 0.07
N ALA A 65 1.78 10.20 -0.89
CA ALA A 65 2.45 8.92 -0.66
C ALA A 65 3.96 9.04 -0.46
N ASN A 66 4.61 10.00 -1.12
CA ASN A 66 6.07 10.17 -1.12
C ASN A 66 6.58 11.24 -0.15
N ALA A 67 5.76 12.21 0.25
CA ALA A 67 6.18 13.28 1.16
C ALA A 67 6.72 12.72 2.48
N SER A 68 6.08 11.68 3.03
CA SER A 68 6.58 10.98 4.20
C SER A 68 7.88 10.22 3.90
N SER A 69 8.03 9.66 2.70
CA SER A 69 9.21 8.88 2.32
C SER A 69 10.46 9.75 2.20
N ASP A 70 10.36 10.94 1.60
CA ASP A 70 11.52 11.82 1.43
C ASP A 70 12.05 12.33 2.78
N GLU A 71 11.15 12.72 3.68
CA GLU A 71 11.51 13.13 5.04
C GLU A 71 12.13 11.95 5.83
N THR A 72 11.53 10.76 5.76
CA THR A 72 12.07 9.55 6.40
C THR A 72 13.44 9.17 5.82
N LEU A 73 13.64 9.22 4.51
CA LEU A 73 14.93 8.93 3.87
C LEU A 73 16.00 9.94 4.28
N SER A 74 15.64 11.22 4.43
CA SER A 74 16.56 12.25 4.92
C SER A 74 16.98 11.98 6.36
N LYS A 75 16.04 11.62 7.24
CA LYS A 75 16.34 11.26 8.64
C LYS A 75 17.23 10.03 8.73
N LEU A 76 16.86 8.94 8.05
CA LEU A 76 17.66 7.71 8.01
C LEU A 76 19.08 7.94 7.46
N LYS A 77 19.25 8.86 6.51
CA LYS A 77 20.57 9.25 6.01
C LYS A 77 21.41 9.94 7.10
N ILE A 78 20.83 10.89 7.82
CA ILE A 78 21.50 11.58 8.93
C ILE A 78 21.86 10.58 10.04
N ASP A 79 20.93 9.70 10.40
CA ASP A 79 21.15 8.67 11.42
C ASP A 79 22.28 7.72 11.00
N LYS A 80 22.31 7.31 9.72
CA LYS A 80 23.40 6.51 9.17
C LYS A 80 24.75 7.22 9.29
N GLU A 81 24.81 8.50 8.93
CA GLU A 81 26.05 9.30 8.99
C GLU A 81 26.56 9.44 10.43
N ASN A 82 25.66 9.66 11.39
CA ASN A 82 25.99 9.75 12.80
C ASN A 82 26.47 8.40 13.36
N CYS A 83 25.72 7.33 13.10
CA CYS A 83 26.06 5.98 13.55
C CYS A 83 27.40 5.52 12.96
N GLN A 84 27.66 5.82 11.67
CA GLN A 84 28.95 5.52 11.03
C GLN A 84 30.12 6.30 11.64
N ARG A 85 29.88 7.57 12.02
CA ARG A 85 30.90 8.39 12.68
C ARG A 85 31.25 7.82 14.05
N GLU A 86 30.24 7.46 14.85
CA GLU A 86 30.45 6.84 16.16
C GLU A 86 31.14 5.48 16.03
N PHE A 87 30.75 4.66 15.04
CA PHE A 87 31.38 3.37 14.77
C PHE A 87 32.88 3.54 14.49
N ASN A 88 33.24 4.48 13.61
CA ASN A 88 34.64 4.77 13.30
C ASN A 88 35.41 5.28 14.53
N ASN A 89 34.79 6.15 15.34
CA ASN A 89 35.39 6.66 16.58
C ASN A 89 35.67 5.53 17.58
N ILE A 90 34.73 4.59 17.76
CA ILE A 90 34.90 3.44 18.65
C ILE A 90 36.01 2.53 18.14
N ARG A 91 36.03 2.25 16.83
CA ARG A 91 37.09 1.43 16.24
C ARG A 91 38.48 2.05 16.39
N THR A 92 38.61 3.38 16.25
CA THR A 92 39.86 4.08 16.55
C THR A 92 40.27 3.94 18.01
N LYS A 93 39.32 4.02 18.96
CA LYS A 93 39.59 3.80 20.39
C LYS A 93 40.03 2.38 20.70
N ILE A 94 39.39 1.38 20.08
CA ILE A 94 39.76 -0.04 20.19
C ILE A 94 41.19 -0.24 19.71
N ASN A 95 41.52 0.20 18.49
CA ASN A 95 42.88 0.07 17.93
C ASN A 95 43.93 0.73 18.84
N SER A 96 43.63 1.93 19.38
CA SER A 96 44.55 2.62 20.29
C SER A 96 44.81 1.84 21.58
N ILE A 97 43.82 1.10 22.09
CA ILE A 97 43.98 0.24 23.28
C ILE A 97 44.82 -0.99 22.94
N VAL A 98 44.58 -1.61 21.78
CA VAL A 98 45.36 -2.75 21.29
C VAL A 98 46.84 -2.36 21.14
N ASP A 99 47.13 -1.24 20.48
CA ASP A 99 48.51 -0.73 20.30
C ASP A 99 49.20 -0.44 21.65
N ALA A 100 48.45 0.07 22.63
CA ALA A 100 48.97 0.35 23.97
C ALA A 100 49.31 -0.94 24.74
N ILE A 101 48.54 -2.02 24.54
CA ILE A 101 48.80 -3.33 25.15
C ILE A 101 50.07 -3.95 24.56
N GLU A 102 50.25 -3.87 23.24
CA GLU A 102 51.44 -4.38 22.56
C GLU A 102 52.73 -3.68 23.01
N SER A 103 52.64 -2.39 23.37
CA SER A 103 53.81 -1.56 23.68
C SER A 103 54.18 -1.44 25.16
N LYS A 104 53.23 -1.54 26.12
CA LYS A 104 53.47 -1.17 27.54
C LYS A 104 53.41 -2.31 28.58
N GLY A 105 53.12 -3.55 28.18
CA GLY A 105 53.22 -4.72 29.07
C GLY A 105 52.14 -4.80 30.17
N LYS A 106 52.10 -5.95 30.85
CA LYS A 106 50.95 -6.51 31.61
C LYS A 106 50.37 -5.69 32.80
N GLU A 107 51.03 -4.65 33.30
CA GLU A 107 50.64 -4.01 34.58
C GLU A 107 49.33 -3.20 34.52
N THR A 108 48.84 -2.82 33.33
CA THR A 108 47.57 -2.10 33.13
C THR A 108 46.46 -2.94 32.48
N PHE A 109 46.71 -4.24 32.30
CA PHE A 109 45.91 -5.11 31.42
C PHE A 109 44.44 -5.27 31.88
N LYS A 110 44.18 -5.30 33.19
CA LYS A 110 42.84 -5.60 33.73
C LYS A 110 41.85 -4.45 33.51
N SER A 111 42.26 -3.19 33.69
CA SER A 111 41.38 -2.04 33.45
C SER A 111 41.19 -1.74 31.96
N LEU A 112 42.19 -2.07 31.13
CA LEU A 112 42.11 -1.97 29.67
C LEU A 112 41.19 -3.05 29.08
N ALA A 113 41.21 -4.27 29.61
CA ALA A 113 40.33 -5.36 29.17
C ALA A 113 38.85 -5.03 29.36
N ASP A 114 38.46 -4.53 30.54
CA ASP A 114 37.06 -4.10 30.81
C ASP A 114 36.62 -2.98 29.87
N ARG A 115 37.53 -2.05 29.54
CA ARG A 115 37.24 -0.93 28.65
C ARG A 115 37.15 -1.38 27.20
N LEU A 116 38.00 -2.32 26.78
CA LEU A 116 37.96 -2.94 25.46
C LEU A 116 36.64 -3.68 25.25
N SER A 117 36.24 -4.53 26.20
CA SER A 117 34.98 -5.28 26.12
C SER A 117 33.75 -4.36 26.01
N LYS A 118 33.74 -3.22 26.73
CA LYS A 118 32.68 -2.20 26.57
C LYS A 118 32.68 -1.57 25.18
N LEU A 119 33.83 -1.25 24.63
CA LEU A 119 33.94 -0.65 23.30
C LEU A 119 33.54 -1.65 22.21
N GLU A 120 33.92 -2.92 22.33
CA GLU A 120 33.51 -4.01 21.42
C GLU A 120 31.99 -4.19 21.45
N GLY A 121 31.36 -4.19 22.63
CA GLY A 121 29.90 -4.25 22.74
C GLY A 121 29.20 -3.04 22.12
N GLN A 122 29.79 -1.85 22.23
CA GLN A 122 29.28 -0.65 21.55
C GLN A 122 29.48 -0.72 20.03
N GLU A 123 30.60 -1.27 19.55
CA GLU A 123 30.86 -1.49 18.12
C GLU A 123 29.82 -2.44 17.52
N GLU A 124 29.52 -3.55 18.21
CA GLU A 124 28.49 -4.51 17.81
C GLU A 124 27.10 -3.86 17.76
N SER A 125 26.73 -3.11 18.81
CA SER A 125 25.45 -2.40 18.83
C SER A 125 25.30 -1.38 17.69
N LEU A 126 26.37 -0.64 17.35
CA LEU A 126 26.35 0.31 16.23
C LEU A 126 26.29 -0.41 14.88
N LYS A 127 26.90 -1.59 14.77
CA LYS A 127 26.83 -2.41 13.55
C LYS A 127 25.40 -2.91 13.32
N ASP A 128 24.72 -3.37 14.36
CA ASP A 128 23.31 -3.78 14.29
C ASP A 128 22.40 -2.60 13.92
N GLU A 129 22.67 -1.42 14.47
CA GLU A 129 21.95 -0.20 14.13
C GLU A 129 22.15 0.20 12.67
N LEU A 130 23.38 0.14 12.15
CA LEU A 130 23.67 0.38 10.73
C LEU A 130 22.95 -0.61 9.81
N GLU A 131 22.88 -1.88 10.18
CA GLU A 131 22.16 -2.90 9.41
C GLU A 131 20.65 -2.60 9.40
N LYS A 132 20.08 -2.27 10.57
CA LYS A 132 18.68 -1.87 10.69
C LYS A 132 18.36 -0.63 9.84
N ILE A 133 19.18 0.41 9.91
CA ILE A 133 19.01 1.63 9.11
C ILE A 133 19.08 1.29 7.60
N SER A 134 19.96 0.36 7.21
CA SER A 134 20.06 -0.07 5.81
C SER A 134 18.79 -0.79 5.32
N PHE A 135 18.21 -1.63 6.17
CA PHE A 135 16.96 -2.34 5.92
C PHE A 135 15.78 -1.37 5.80
N ASP A 136 15.64 -0.45 6.75
CA ASP A 136 14.59 0.57 6.75
C ASP A 136 14.71 1.49 5.53
N THR A 137 15.93 1.88 5.16
CA THR A 137 16.20 2.65 3.93
C THR A 137 15.73 1.89 2.68
N ARG A 138 16.04 0.59 2.58
CA ARG A 138 15.62 -0.24 1.44
C ARG A 138 14.10 -0.37 1.38
N LYS A 139 13.45 -0.55 2.52
CA LYS A 139 11.99 -0.63 2.64
C LYS A 139 11.32 0.64 2.14
N VAL A 140 11.77 1.81 2.61
CA VAL A 140 11.22 3.12 2.21
C VAL A 140 11.45 3.37 0.72
N LYS A 141 12.65 3.10 0.19
CA LYS A 141 12.93 3.21 -1.27
C LYS A 141 12.04 2.33 -2.13
N THR A 142 11.79 1.09 -1.68
CA THR A 142 10.90 0.15 -2.39
C THR A 142 9.47 0.69 -2.46
N GLN A 143 9.00 1.29 -1.35
CA GLN A 143 7.70 1.94 -1.29
C GLN A 143 7.63 3.17 -2.23
N THR A 144 8.66 4.02 -2.29
CA THR A 144 8.72 5.17 -3.21
C THR A 144 8.75 4.74 -4.68
N LEU A 145 9.51 3.69 -5.02
CA LEU A 145 9.52 3.13 -6.38
C LEU A 145 8.15 2.58 -6.77
N SER A 146 7.44 1.98 -5.81
CA SER A 146 6.06 1.56 -6.02
C SER A 146 5.15 2.72 -6.36
N SER A 147 5.22 3.83 -5.62
CA SER A 147 4.43 5.03 -5.90
C SER A 147 4.61 5.55 -7.33
N LYS A 148 5.84 5.49 -7.85
CA LYS A 148 6.14 5.85 -9.24
C LYS A 148 5.57 4.84 -10.24
N ALA A 149 5.66 3.54 -9.95
CA ALA A 149 5.02 2.51 -10.76
C ALA A 149 3.48 2.65 -10.78
N MET A 150 2.87 3.10 -9.68
CA MET A 150 1.45 3.40 -9.65
C MET A 150 1.07 4.47 -10.67
N ILE A 151 1.85 5.56 -10.76
CA ILE A 151 1.58 6.65 -11.72
C ILE A 151 1.53 6.10 -13.13
N GLN A 152 2.56 5.35 -13.53
CA GLN A 152 2.64 4.77 -14.87
C GLN A 152 1.47 3.81 -15.13
N ALA A 153 1.05 3.04 -14.12
CA ALA A 153 -0.13 2.20 -14.23
C ALA A 153 -1.41 3.02 -14.42
N TYR A 154 -1.60 4.11 -13.65
CA TYR A 154 -2.77 5.00 -13.79
C TYR A 154 -2.76 5.80 -15.10
N GLU A 155 -1.61 6.22 -15.60
CA GLU A 155 -1.48 6.90 -16.90
C GLU A 155 -1.87 6.00 -18.07
N SER A 156 -1.49 4.72 -18.02
CA SER A 156 -1.86 3.72 -19.03
C SER A 156 -3.29 3.18 -18.88
N LEU A 157 -3.95 3.45 -17.74
CA LEU A 157 -5.25 2.89 -17.40
C LEU A 157 -6.38 3.25 -18.37
N PRO A 158 -6.52 4.50 -18.89
CA PRO A 158 -7.61 4.85 -19.82
C PRO A 158 -7.58 4.00 -21.09
N GLU A 159 -6.39 3.84 -21.67
CA GLU A 159 -6.19 3.04 -22.89
C GLU A 159 -6.51 1.57 -22.66
N LEU A 160 -6.09 1.02 -21.52
CA LEU A 160 -6.40 -0.35 -21.12
C LEU A 160 -7.91 -0.55 -20.89
N LEU A 161 -8.57 0.40 -20.21
CA LEU A 161 -10.01 0.35 -19.98
C LEU A 161 -10.78 0.43 -21.30
N ASP A 162 -10.36 1.24 -22.26
CA ASP A 162 -10.99 1.30 -23.59
C ASP A 162 -10.77 0.03 -24.41
N LYS A 163 -9.56 -0.53 -24.37
CA LYS A 163 -9.24 -1.80 -25.02
C LYS A 163 -10.05 -2.96 -24.46
N PHE A 164 -10.22 -3.01 -23.13
CA PHE A 164 -10.92 -4.11 -22.45
C PHE A 164 -12.43 -3.89 -22.29
N LYS A 165 -12.96 -2.73 -22.66
CA LYS A 165 -14.42 -2.48 -22.66
C LYS A 165 -15.21 -3.51 -23.48
N LYS A 166 -14.61 -4.07 -24.53
CA LYS A 166 -15.20 -5.11 -25.38
C LYS A 166 -14.95 -6.54 -24.88
N ASN A 167 -14.11 -6.72 -23.85
CA ASN A 167 -13.66 -8.01 -23.32
C ASN A 167 -13.94 -8.10 -21.81
N PRO A 168 -15.14 -8.55 -21.39
CA PRO A 168 -15.56 -8.56 -19.98
C PRO A 168 -14.62 -9.32 -19.05
N GLU A 169 -14.02 -10.42 -19.51
CA GLU A 169 -13.08 -11.22 -18.71
C GLU A 169 -11.77 -10.48 -18.40
N GLN A 170 -11.26 -9.69 -19.35
CA GLN A 170 -10.07 -8.88 -19.14
C GLN A 170 -10.36 -7.72 -18.18
N LEU A 171 -11.54 -7.09 -18.30
CA LEU A 171 -11.98 -6.05 -17.38
C LEU A 171 -12.12 -6.55 -15.94
N LYS A 172 -12.67 -7.77 -15.74
CA LYS A 172 -12.76 -8.43 -14.44
C LYS A 172 -11.40 -8.73 -13.81
N SER A 173 -10.34 -8.90 -14.61
CA SER A 173 -8.99 -9.11 -14.09
C SER A 173 -8.24 -7.80 -13.80
N LEU A 174 -8.56 -6.74 -14.54
CA LEU A 174 -7.92 -5.43 -14.41
C LEU A 174 -8.46 -4.62 -13.22
N ILE A 175 -9.78 -4.64 -12.98
CA ILE A 175 -10.37 -3.86 -11.89
C ILE A 175 -9.77 -4.24 -10.52
N PRO A 176 -9.63 -5.53 -10.17
CA PRO A 176 -9.01 -5.95 -8.91
C PRO A 176 -7.50 -5.73 -8.83
N SER A 177 -6.82 -5.34 -9.92
CA SER A 177 -5.40 -4.97 -9.87
C SER A 177 -5.17 -3.49 -9.57
N VAL A 178 -6.22 -2.67 -9.62
CA VAL A 178 -6.19 -1.23 -9.35
C VAL A 178 -6.97 -0.88 -8.08
N ILE A 179 -8.10 -1.55 -7.88
CA ILE A 179 -9.04 -1.30 -6.78
C ILE A 179 -8.91 -2.41 -5.73
N GLU A 180 -8.63 -2.02 -4.49
CA GLU A 180 -8.54 -2.91 -3.33
C GLU A 180 -9.93 -3.21 -2.74
N VAL A 181 -10.77 -2.18 -2.63
CA VAL A 181 -12.12 -2.32 -2.10
C VAL A 181 -13.08 -1.35 -2.75
N ILE A 182 -14.32 -1.81 -2.95
CA ILE A 182 -15.45 -0.96 -3.33
C ILE A 182 -16.50 -1.11 -2.22
N GLU A 183 -16.78 -0.01 -1.55
CA GLU A 183 -17.87 0.11 -0.59
C GLU A 183 -19.06 0.73 -1.30
N TRP A 184 -20.26 0.22 -1.05
CA TRP A 184 -21.51 0.75 -1.56
C TRP A 184 -22.40 1.09 -0.37
N GLU A 185 -22.92 2.31 -0.35
CA GLU A 185 -23.82 2.84 0.66
C GLU A 185 -25.11 3.27 -0.05
N GLU A 186 -26.22 2.58 0.24
CA GLU A 186 -27.54 2.90 -0.33
C GLU A 186 -28.07 4.21 0.26
N ASP A 187 -28.66 5.05 -0.59
CA ASP A 187 -29.27 6.31 -0.15
C ASP A 187 -30.51 6.01 0.72
N PRO A 188 -30.58 6.54 1.96
CA PRO A 188 -31.73 6.32 2.84
C PRO A 188 -33.06 6.87 2.30
N GLU A 189 -33.03 7.93 1.47
CA GLU A 189 -34.20 8.60 0.93
C GLU A 189 -34.61 8.05 -0.45
N ASP A 190 -33.65 7.54 -1.23
CA ASP A 190 -33.89 6.86 -2.50
C ASP A 190 -33.22 5.47 -2.53
N PRO A 191 -33.98 4.39 -2.23
CA PRO A 191 -33.49 3.01 -2.33
C PRO A 191 -33.10 2.58 -3.76
N GLY A 192 -33.32 3.44 -4.75
CA GLY A 192 -32.82 3.34 -6.12
C GLY A 192 -31.54 4.13 -6.35
N SER A 193 -30.85 4.62 -5.34
CA SER A 193 -29.58 5.30 -5.51
C SER A 193 -28.67 5.06 -4.31
N GLY A 194 -27.48 5.63 -4.36
CA GLY A 194 -26.46 5.43 -3.34
C GLY A 194 -25.09 5.91 -3.81
N GLU A 195 -24.15 5.87 -2.89
CA GLU A 195 -22.78 6.30 -3.09
C GLU A 195 -21.84 5.10 -3.06
N PHE A 196 -20.73 5.22 -3.78
CA PHE A 196 -19.65 4.25 -3.70
C PHE A 196 -18.36 4.90 -3.23
N ARG A 197 -17.59 4.16 -2.43
CA ARG A 197 -16.25 4.56 -2.01
C ARG A 197 -15.25 3.55 -2.55
N ILE A 198 -14.13 4.04 -3.05
CA ILE A 198 -13.07 3.19 -3.61
C ILE A 198 -11.84 3.32 -2.72
N GLY A 199 -11.33 2.17 -2.28
CA GLY A 199 -9.97 2.04 -1.77
C GLY A 199 -9.05 1.52 -2.86
N TYR A 200 -7.90 2.16 -3.01
CA TYR A 200 -6.90 1.80 -4.02
C TYR A 200 -5.77 0.99 -3.39
N PHE A 201 -5.17 0.08 -4.17
CA PHE A 201 -3.93 -0.55 -3.75
C PHE A 201 -2.81 0.49 -3.65
N GLU A 202 -1.98 0.38 -2.62
CA GLU A 202 -0.70 1.10 -2.52
C GLU A 202 0.33 0.67 -3.59
N GLN A 203 0.06 -0.46 -4.26
CA GLN A 203 0.84 -0.97 -5.41
C GLN A 203 -0.10 -1.67 -6.43
N PRO A 204 -0.83 -0.95 -7.30
CA PRO A 204 -1.53 -1.55 -8.41
C PRO A 204 -0.59 -2.40 -9.28
N MET A 205 -1.10 -3.50 -9.82
CA MET A 205 -0.40 -4.43 -10.74
C MET A 205 0.73 -5.29 -10.18
N LEU A 206 1.11 -5.16 -8.89
CA LEU A 206 2.02 -6.11 -8.22
C LEU A 206 1.21 -7.19 -7.47
N ILE A 207 0.40 -7.96 -8.20
CA ILE A 207 -0.29 -9.10 -7.59
C ILE A 207 0.67 -10.29 -7.55
N ASN A 208 1.41 -10.45 -6.44
CA ASN A 208 1.90 -11.77 -6.07
C ASN A 208 0.80 -12.46 -5.25
N LYS A 209 0.33 -13.63 -5.69
CA LYS A 209 -0.84 -14.32 -5.11
C LYS A 209 -0.68 -14.62 -3.60
N GLU A 210 0.55 -14.65 -3.09
CA GLU A 210 0.85 -14.87 -1.67
C GLU A 210 0.61 -13.64 -0.76
N SER A 211 0.60 -12.41 -1.30
CA SER A 211 0.46 -11.20 -0.46
C SER A 211 -0.99 -10.90 -0.02
N LEU A 212 -1.97 -11.58 -0.62
CA LEU A 212 -3.39 -11.45 -0.29
C LEU A 212 -3.75 -12.14 1.05
N ALA A 213 -2.90 -13.05 1.53
CA ALA A 213 -3.16 -13.81 2.75
C ALA A 213 -2.88 -13.01 4.05
N ASN A 214 -2.08 -11.94 4.00
CA ASN A 214 -1.59 -11.23 5.20
C ASN A 214 -1.98 -9.76 5.31
N LYS A 215 -2.85 -9.23 4.45
CA LYS A 215 -3.35 -7.86 4.59
C LYS A 215 -4.52 -7.79 5.57
N VAL A 216 -4.17 -7.61 6.84
CA VAL A 216 -5.06 -7.04 7.84
C VAL A 216 -5.49 -5.65 7.35
N VAL A 217 -6.80 -5.42 7.42
CA VAL A 217 -7.59 -4.26 6.98
C VAL A 217 -7.20 -2.98 7.73
N ASN A 218 -5.98 -2.47 7.54
CA ASN A 218 -5.50 -1.25 8.20
C ASN A 218 -4.76 -0.38 7.19
N ASN A 219 -5.52 0.23 6.26
CA ASN A 219 -5.27 1.53 5.62
C ASN A 219 -6.13 1.64 4.35
N VAL A 220 -7.45 1.73 4.50
CA VAL A 220 -8.28 2.21 3.39
C VAL A 220 -8.03 3.71 3.27
N ARG A 221 -7.18 4.15 2.33
CA ARG A 221 -7.13 5.55 1.92
C ARG A 221 -8.40 5.83 1.11
N GLN A 222 -9.47 6.22 1.80
CA GLN A 222 -10.79 6.45 1.21
C GLN A 222 -10.78 7.69 0.33
N ALA A 223 -11.26 7.55 -0.91
CA ALA A 223 -11.87 8.65 -1.64
C ALA A 223 -13.39 8.46 -1.60
N VAL A 224 -14.09 9.37 -0.93
CA VAL A 224 -15.57 9.42 -0.93
C VAL A 224 -16.01 10.08 -2.22
N LEU A 225 -16.88 9.42 -2.98
CA LEU A 225 -17.36 9.93 -4.26
C LEU A 225 -18.86 9.83 -4.30
N THR A 226 -19.51 10.98 -4.31
CA THR A 226 -20.95 11.08 -4.50
C THR A 226 -21.23 10.89 -5.99
N GLY A 227 -21.98 9.85 -6.32
CA GLY A 227 -22.28 9.49 -7.69
C GLY A 227 -23.45 8.54 -7.69
N SER A 228 -24.66 9.08 -7.67
CA SER A 228 -25.90 8.30 -7.67
C SER A 228 -26.05 7.57 -9.01
N PRO A 229 -26.05 6.23 -9.05
CA PRO A 229 -26.56 5.51 -10.20
C PRO A 229 -28.08 5.63 -10.20
N VAL A 230 -28.62 6.41 -11.12
CA VAL A 230 -30.07 6.45 -11.36
C VAL A 230 -30.43 5.18 -12.14
N TRP A 231 -31.11 4.23 -11.50
CA TRP A 231 -31.58 3.03 -12.18
C TRP A 231 -32.89 3.35 -12.93
N THR A 232 -32.79 3.65 -14.23
CA THR A 232 -33.92 3.66 -15.17
C THR A 232 -34.10 2.31 -15.84
#